data_AF-A0A5N5HC80-F1
#
_entry.id   AF-A0A5N5HC80-F1
#
_cell.length_a   1.000
_cell.length_b   1.000
_cell.length_c   1.000
_cell.angle_alpha   90.00
_cell.angle_beta   90.00
_cell.angle_gamma   90.00
#
_symmetry.space_group_name_H-M   'P 1'
#
loop_
_entity.id
_entity.type
_entity.pdbx_description
1 polymer ?
#
loop_
_entity_poly.entity_id
_entity_poly.type
_entity_poly.pdbx_seq_one_letter_code
_entity_poly.pdbx_strand_id
1 'polypeptide(L)'
;MDGIEANITPRREKRHKQMDEIEANISPRREKRHKQMDGIEANIPPVQEKYDVFVSFRGEDTRRGITSHLHAALLQKKIETYIDYRLQKGEEIGPALLEAIEKSTHSVIIFSQNYASSTWCLDELVHILECKERYGQKVIPVFYDINPSDVRKQHGSYADAFAQLEKRFKDSIDKVHKWRDALKAAADLSGFDYSNNHGTEADLIKNVVDHIWTNLNCESSCDVEDLVGIESRIQQIELRLGIDSKDACITIGIWGMGGIGKTTLAEIVFHKLSSKFEASCFLKNVREKSEQPDGLDCLQKKLLSDIFKGESLSIESTIVRRRLSRTKVLIVIDDVSSPMQMQRLAGDLQRYGTGSRIIITSRDKDTLRQIVEEENIYKVKVLKSDDALQLFCLHAFKNNTTRRTDYEELSKKIVDYAKGVPLDLIVLGSLFFNCQSKEDWEDEFNKLKRFPRQDIQKVLRISYNRLEENEKQIFLDIACFHKGEEVNEVERMLHVRGFFVISGIRNLHDRSLISIYSKKWVGKVIEMHDSLQEMGRTIVQEQCIEDPSKRSRLFTNEEIYCVLNSNMVRAKCIQCFLFFSFF
;
A
#
# COMPACT_ATOMS: atom_id res chain seq x y z
N MET A 1 -2.39 -105.91 -6.28
CA MET A 1 -1.29 -105.01 -6.66
C MET A 1 -1.48 -103.71 -5.91
N ASP A 2 -1.06 -103.74 -4.65
CA ASP A 2 -0.16 -102.79 -3.98
C ASP A 2 -0.28 -101.30 -4.31
N GLY A 3 -0.36 -100.47 -3.26
CA GLY A 3 0.24 -99.13 -3.34
C GLY A 3 -0.43 -97.98 -2.61
N ILE A 4 -0.48 -98.05 -1.27
CA ILE A 4 0.02 -96.99 -0.35
C ILE A 4 -0.78 -95.68 -0.21
N GLU A 5 -1.31 -95.51 1.01
CA GLU A 5 -1.68 -94.27 1.69
C GLU A 5 -0.51 -93.29 1.93
N ALA A 6 -0.88 -92.03 2.17
CA ALA A 6 -0.16 -91.03 2.97
C ALA A 6 1.04 -90.29 2.33
N ASN A 7 0.90 -88.97 2.14
CA ASN A 7 1.46 -88.00 3.10
C ASN A 7 1.32 -86.53 2.62
N ILE A 8 0.52 -85.77 3.37
CA ILE A 8 0.95 -84.61 4.18
C ILE A 8 2.03 -83.68 3.57
N THR A 9 1.63 -82.40 3.36
CA THR A 9 2.44 -81.15 3.28
C THR A 9 3.41 -80.97 2.08
N PRO A 10 3.43 -79.79 1.41
CA PRO A 10 3.57 -78.47 2.03
C PRO A 10 2.73 -77.37 1.32
N ARG A 11 1.40 -77.37 1.54
CA ARG A 11 0.57 -76.17 1.26
C ARG A 11 0.28 -75.31 2.50
N ARG A 12 0.62 -75.81 3.70
CA ARG A 12 0.57 -75.04 4.96
C ARG A 12 1.88 -74.30 5.28
N GLU A 13 3.05 -74.80 4.83
CA GLU A 13 4.32 -74.09 5.05
C GLU A 13 4.52 -72.86 4.15
N LYS A 14 3.89 -72.81 2.97
CA LYS A 14 3.89 -71.59 2.14
C LYS A 14 2.94 -70.50 2.65
N ARG A 15 1.93 -70.84 3.46
CA ARG A 15 1.03 -69.84 4.08
C ARG A 15 1.59 -69.29 5.39
N HIS A 16 2.32 -70.08 6.19
CA HIS A 16 2.98 -69.56 7.39
C HIS A 16 4.21 -68.70 7.08
N LYS A 17 5.07 -69.08 6.12
CA LYS A 17 6.19 -68.20 5.70
C LYS A 17 5.74 -66.86 5.12
N GLN A 18 4.57 -66.82 4.48
CA GLN A 18 4.01 -65.57 3.93
C GLN A 18 3.29 -64.72 4.99
N MET A 19 2.87 -65.28 6.13
CA MET A 19 2.39 -64.49 7.27
C MET A 19 3.52 -63.99 8.18
N ASP A 20 4.60 -64.77 8.36
CA ASP A 20 5.75 -64.36 9.17
C ASP A 20 6.56 -63.23 8.51
N GLU A 21 6.63 -63.17 7.17
CA GLU A 21 7.21 -62.02 6.43
C GLU A 21 6.31 -60.77 6.44
N ILE A 22 5.00 -60.94 6.67
CA ILE A 22 4.07 -59.82 6.84
C ILE A 22 4.15 -59.28 8.28
N GLU A 23 4.24 -60.12 9.31
CA GLU A 23 4.38 -59.68 10.71
C GLU A 23 5.77 -59.06 11.01
N ALA A 24 6.86 -59.57 10.42
CA ALA A 24 8.20 -59.00 10.61
C ALA A 24 8.35 -57.58 10.01
N ASN A 25 7.50 -57.21 9.04
CA ASN A 25 7.47 -55.86 8.45
C ASN A 25 6.45 -54.91 9.13
N ILE A 26 5.61 -55.41 10.04
CA ILE A 26 4.60 -54.61 10.75
C ILE A 26 5.12 -54.09 12.10
N SER A 27 6.02 -54.80 12.78
CA SER A 27 6.56 -54.37 14.08
C SER A 27 7.44 -53.11 14.04
N PRO A 28 8.39 -52.92 13.10
CA PRO A 28 9.15 -51.66 13.03
C PRO A 28 8.31 -50.46 12.53
N ARG A 29 7.14 -50.73 11.91
CA ARG A 29 6.20 -49.71 11.45
C ARG A 29 5.24 -49.24 12.54
N ARG A 30 5.04 -50.01 13.62
CA ARG A 30 4.24 -49.56 14.78
C ARG A 30 5.03 -48.67 15.74
N GLU A 31 6.32 -48.93 15.96
CA GLU A 31 7.15 -48.03 16.79
C GLU A 31 7.56 -46.73 16.09
N LYS A 32 7.67 -46.72 14.75
CA LYS A 32 7.79 -45.45 14.00
C LYS A 32 6.49 -44.66 13.89
N ARG A 33 5.32 -45.29 14.08
CA ARG A 33 4.03 -44.56 14.16
C ARG A 33 3.71 -44.03 15.56
N HIS A 34 4.26 -44.63 16.63
CA HIS A 34 4.09 -44.11 17.99
C HIS A 34 5.15 -43.09 18.43
N LYS A 35 6.28 -42.95 17.73
CA LYS A 35 7.20 -41.79 17.91
C LYS A 35 7.02 -40.69 16.86
N GLN A 36 6.03 -40.82 15.99
CA GLN A 36 5.66 -39.83 14.98
C GLN A 36 4.18 -39.42 15.13
N MET A 37 3.69 -39.42 16.37
CA MET A 37 2.38 -38.89 16.79
C MET A 37 2.49 -37.94 18.01
N ASP A 38 3.71 -37.50 18.36
CA ASP A 38 3.96 -36.44 19.36
C ASP A 38 4.69 -35.21 18.74
N GLY A 39 4.60 -35.03 17.42
CA GLY A 39 5.41 -34.01 16.73
C GLY A 39 4.89 -33.61 15.36
N ILE A 40 3.56 -33.58 15.21
CA ILE A 40 2.91 -32.88 14.09
C ILE A 40 2.00 -31.85 14.75
N GLU A 41 2.60 -30.76 15.21
CA GLU A 41 1.92 -29.47 15.18
C GLU A 41 1.43 -29.33 13.74
N ALA A 42 0.14 -29.61 13.55
CA ALA A 42 -0.56 -29.12 12.41
C ALA A 42 -0.28 -27.62 12.41
N ASN A 43 0.44 -27.16 11.39
CA ASN A 43 0.55 -25.76 11.04
C ASN A 43 -0.85 -25.34 10.56
N ILE A 44 -1.78 -25.29 11.52
CA ILE A 44 -3.08 -24.68 11.39
C ILE A 44 -2.71 -23.21 11.19
N PRO A 45 -2.99 -22.60 10.03
CA PRO A 45 -2.85 -21.16 9.91
C PRO A 45 -3.57 -20.54 11.11
N PRO A 46 -2.99 -19.56 11.82
CA PRO A 46 -3.59 -19.04 13.05
C PRO A 46 -5.06 -18.78 12.75
N VAL A 47 -5.93 -19.45 13.51
CA VAL A 47 -7.38 -19.38 13.34
C VAL A 47 -7.74 -17.90 13.35
N GLN A 48 -8.04 -17.36 12.16
CA GLN A 48 -8.36 -15.97 11.98
C GLN A 48 -9.82 -15.78 12.38
N GLU A 49 -10.10 -15.88 13.68
CA GLU A 49 -11.43 -15.69 14.25
C GLU A 49 -11.61 -14.22 14.65
N LYS A 50 -11.63 -13.33 13.66
CA LYS A 50 -12.13 -11.96 13.85
C LYS A 50 -13.11 -11.68 12.72
N TYR A 51 -14.37 -11.46 13.07
CA TYR A 51 -15.38 -11.03 12.11
C TYR A 51 -15.23 -9.51 11.90
N ASP A 52 -15.44 -9.04 10.68
CA ASP A 52 -15.48 -7.61 10.43
C ASP A 52 -16.79 -7.04 10.97
N VAL A 53 -17.91 -7.72 10.70
CA VAL A 53 -19.26 -7.23 11.03
C VAL A 53 -20.11 -8.31 11.68
N PHE A 54 -20.76 -7.99 12.80
CA PHE A 54 -21.90 -8.73 13.36
C PHE A 54 -23.22 -8.04 12.98
N VAL A 55 -24.24 -8.80 12.60
CA VAL A 55 -25.58 -8.24 12.28
C VAL A 55 -26.63 -8.77 13.24
N SER A 56 -27.19 -7.89 14.08
CA SER A 56 -28.36 -8.17 14.94
C SER A 56 -29.63 -7.68 14.26
N PHE A 57 -30.66 -8.53 14.21
CA PHE A 57 -31.93 -8.24 13.54
C PHE A 57 -33.05 -9.14 14.03
N ARG A 58 -34.30 -8.73 13.81
CA ARG A 58 -35.47 -9.59 14.03
C ARG A 58 -35.70 -10.47 12.80
N GLY A 59 -35.37 -11.75 12.92
CA GLY A 59 -35.44 -12.65 11.76
C GLY A 59 -36.83 -12.93 11.19
N GLU A 60 -37.91 -12.70 11.95
CA GLU A 60 -39.27 -12.76 11.41
C GLU A 60 -39.59 -11.56 10.50
N ASP A 61 -39.03 -10.39 10.81
CA ASP A 61 -39.34 -9.14 10.13
C ASP A 61 -38.44 -8.92 8.90
N THR A 62 -37.12 -9.07 9.05
CA THR A 62 -36.15 -8.55 8.06
C THR A 62 -35.29 -9.60 7.38
N ARG A 63 -35.33 -10.87 7.81
CA ARG A 63 -34.40 -11.92 7.35
C ARG A 63 -34.36 -12.09 5.84
N ARG A 64 -35.52 -12.18 5.19
CA ARG A 64 -35.66 -12.44 3.75
C ARG A 64 -35.66 -11.17 2.90
N GLY A 65 -35.69 -10.00 3.53
CA GLY A 65 -35.61 -8.70 2.87
C GLY A 65 -34.22 -8.09 3.08
N ILE A 66 -34.19 -6.90 3.67
CA ILE A 66 -33.00 -6.08 3.87
C ILE A 66 -31.80 -6.83 4.46
N THR A 67 -31.99 -7.71 5.43
CA THR A 67 -30.86 -8.42 6.06
C THR A 67 -30.14 -9.32 5.05
N SER A 68 -30.88 -10.03 4.19
CA SER A 68 -30.29 -10.90 3.17
C SER A 68 -29.53 -10.11 2.10
N HIS A 69 -30.05 -8.96 1.69
CA HIS A 69 -29.43 -8.10 0.70
C HIS A 69 -28.20 -7.37 1.27
N LEU A 70 -28.27 -6.91 2.53
CA LEU A 70 -27.13 -6.35 3.25
C LEU A 70 -25.99 -7.37 3.37
N HIS A 71 -26.30 -8.60 3.76
CA HIS A 71 -25.31 -9.68 3.84
C HIS A 71 -24.62 -9.93 2.49
N ALA A 72 -25.41 -10.06 1.43
CA ALA A 72 -24.86 -10.28 0.09
C ALA A 72 -23.96 -9.11 -0.35
N ALA A 73 -24.35 -7.87 -0.05
CA ALA A 73 -23.56 -6.68 -0.38
C ALA A 73 -22.25 -6.59 0.43
N LEU A 74 -22.26 -6.97 1.71
CA LEU A 74 -21.05 -7.05 2.54
C LEU A 74 -20.08 -8.13 2.00
N LEU A 75 -20.60 -9.32 1.69
CA LEU A 75 -19.80 -10.41 1.09
C LEU A 75 -19.23 -10.04 -0.29
N GLN A 76 -19.97 -9.30 -1.11
CA GLN A 76 -19.47 -8.79 -2.40
C GLN A 76 -18.28 -7.85 -2.24
N LYS A 77 -18.15 -7.17 -1.09
CA LYS A 77 -16.98 -6.36 -0.74
C LYS A 77 -15.90 -7.15 0.01
N LYS A 78 -16.07 -8.46 0.19
CA LYS A 78 -15.17 -9.34 0.96
C LYS A 78 -15.04 -8.92 2.43
N ILE A 79 -16.14 -8.41 3.01
CA ILE A 79 -16.24 -8.10 4.43
C ILE A 79 -16.75 -9.35 5.15
N GLU A 80 -15.95 -9.92 6.05
CA GLU A 80 -16.29 -11.14 6.78
C GLU A 80 -17.41 -10.83 7.78
N THR A 81 -18.62 -11.35 7.52
CA THR A 81 -19.82 -10.95 8.24
C THR A 81 -20.45 -12.16 8.94
N TYR A 82 -20.65 -12.03 10.25
CA TYR A 82 -21.44 -12.99 11.03
C TYR A 82 -22.91 -12.59 11.06
N ILE A 83 -23.79 -13.52 10.71
CA ILE A 83 -25.24 -13.36 10.81
C ILE A 83 -25.81 -14.53 11.60
N ASP A 84 -26.61 -14.22 12.61
CA ASP A 84 -27.33 -15.26 13.33
C ASP A 84 -28.52 -15.78 12.53
N TYR A 85 -28.31 -16.90 11.82
CA TYR A 85 -29.37 -17.63 11.13
C TYR A 85 -30.14 -18.59 12.06
N ARG A 86 -29.71 -18.81 13.31
CA ARG A 86 -30.25 -19.84 14.21
C ARG A 86 -31.47 -19.37 15.01
N LEU A 87 -32.57 -19.09 14.31
CA LEU A 87 -33.89 -19.03 14.96
C LEU A 87 -34.50 -20.44 15.11
N GLN A 88 -33.94 -21.28 15.98
CA GLN A 88 -34.71 -22.37 16.59
C GLN A 88 -34.83 -22.13 18.08
N LYS A 89 -36.09 -22.00 18.53
CA LYS A 89 -36.59 -21.75 19.88
C LYS A 89 -35.65 -22.24 21.01
N GLY A 90 -34.99 -21.30 21.67
CA GLY A 90 -34.29 -21.45 22.95
C GLY A 90 -34.13 -20.06 23.58
N GLU A 91 -34.28 -19.95 24.91
CA GLU A 91 -34.44 -18.67 25.61
C GLU A 91 -33.12 -18.00 26.05
N GLU A 92 -31.96 -18.56 25.68
CA GLU A 92 -30.63 -18.07 26.10
C GLU A 92 -29.62 -18.03 24.96
N ILE A 93 -28.89 -16.93 24.87
CA ILE A 93 -27.81 -16.73 23.90
C ILE A 93 -26.74 -17.80 24.11
N GLY A 94 -26.43 -18.57 23.05
CA GLY A 94 -25.36 -19.56 23.10
C GLY A 94 -23.97 -18.90 23.21
N PRO A 95 -23.00 -19.53 23.90
CA PRO A 95 -21.66 -18.96 24.11
C PRO A 95 -20.93 -18.61 22.80
N ALA A 96 -21.19 -19.37 21.72
CA ALA A 96 -20.63 -19.09 20.40
C ALA A 96 -21.13 -17.77 19.77
N LEU A 97 -22.33 -17.29 20.14
CA LEU A 97 -22.86 -16.03 19.63
C LEU A 97 -22.25 -14.84 20.37
N LEU A 98 -22.11 -14.93 21.69
CA LEU A 98 -21.41 -13.92 22.50
C LEU A 98 -19.96 -13.77 22.01
N GLU A 99 -19.28 -14.89 21.80
CA GLU A 99 -17.93 -14.91 21.26
C GLU A 99 -17.85 -14.27 19.86
N ALA A 100 -18.85 -14.47 19.00
CA ALA A 100 -18.92 -13.82 17.69
C ALA A 100 -19.11 -12.29 17.81
N ILE A 101 -19.93 -11.82 18.76
CA ILE A 101 -20.13 -10.39 19.02
C ILE A 101 -18.82 -9.77 19.54
N GLU A 102 -18.17 -10.41 20.51
CA GLU A 102 -16.89 -9.96 21.09
C GLU A 102 -15.77 -9.91 20.05
N LYS A 103 -15.73 -10.88 19.13
CA LYS A 103 -14.73 -10.96 18.06
C LYS A 103 -15.06 -10.09 16.84
N SER A 104 -16.14 -9.33 16.85
CA SER A 104 -16.54 -8.48 15.72
C SER A 104 -16.06 -7.04 15.88
N THR A 105 -15.49 -6.44 14.82
CA THR A 105 -15.06 -5.01 14.89
C THR A 105 -16.23 -4.03 14.84
N HIS A 106 -17.26 -4.37 14.08
CA HIS A 106 -18.48 -3.57 13.92
C HIS A 106 -19.71 -4.42 14.26
N SER A 107 -20.72 -3.78 14.83
CA SER A 107 -22.04 -4.37 15.05
C SER A 107 -23.10 -3.51 14.38
N VAL A 108 -23.86 -4.10 13.45
CA VAL A 108 -25.00 -3.48 12.78
C VAL A 108 -26.28 -3.98 13.43
N ILE A 109 -27.13 -3.05 13.89
CA ILE A 109 -28.40 -3.38 14.53
C ILE A 109 -29.54 -2.91 13.63
N ILE A 110 -30.36 -3.84 13.14
CA ILE A 110 -31.52 -3.53 12.30
C ILE A 110 -32.77 -3.51 13.17
N PHE A 111 -33.18 -2.30 13.58
CA PHE A 111 -34.43 -2.07 14.28
C PHE A 111 -35.60 -2.17 13.31
N SER A 112 -36.59 -2.96 13.69
CA SER A 112 -37.83 -3.24 12.95
C SER A 112 -39.01 -3.19 13.93
N GLN A 113 -40.23 -3.16 13.39
CA GLN A 113 -41.43 -2.95 14.19
C GLN A 113 -41.59 -3.92 15.37
N ASN A 114 -41.16 -5.19 15.23
CA ASN A 114 -41.29 -6.20 16.29
C ASN A 114 -39.95 -6.58 16.93
N TYR A 115 -38.88 -5.80 16.76
CA TYR A 115 -37.56 -6.13 17.33
C TYR A 115 -37.62 -6.34 18.85
N ALA A 116 -38.30 -5.45 19.58
CA ALA A 116 -38.41 -5.51 21.04
C ALA A 116 -39.32 -6.62 21.58
N SER A 117 -40.04 -7.37 20.75
CA SER A 117 -40.80 -8.53 21.24
C SER A 117 -39.90 -9.76 21.49
N SER A 118 -38.67 -9.72 20.99
CA SER A 118 -37.69 -10.80 21.07
C SER A 118 -36.70 -10.57 22.21
N THR A 119 -36.81 -11.35 23.29
CA THR A 119 -35.83 -11.31 24.40
C THR A 119 -34.41 -11.61 23.93
N TRP A 120 -34.28 -12.46 22.90
CA TRP A 120 -33.00 -12.76 22.26
C TRP A 120 -32.35 -11.53 21.63
N CYS A 121 -33.11 -10.76 20.84
CA CYS A 121 -32.59 -9.55 20.19
C CYS A 121 -32.22 -8.49 21.24
N LEU A 122 -32.99 -8.41 22.33
CA LEU A 122 -32.70 -7.50 23.44
C LEU A 122 -31.45 -7.91 24.23
N ASP A 123 -31.25 -9.21 24.46
CA ASP A 123 -30.04 -9.72 25.12
C ASP A 123 -28.80 -9.52 24.23
N GLU A 124 -28.91 -9.72 22.91
CA GLU A 124 -27.82 -9.41 21.95
C GLU A 124 -27.46 -7.93 22.01
N LEU A 125 -28.47 -7.06 22.01
CA LEU A 125 -28.28 -5.61 22.05
C LEU A 125 -27.53 -5.15 23.31
N VAL A 126 -27.90 -5.69 24.47
CA VAL A 126 -27.20 -5.40 25.74
C VAL A 126 -25.74 -5.80 25.61
N HIS A 127 -25.46 -7.01 25.11
CA HIS A 127 -24.09 -7.50 25.01
C HIS A 127 -23.25 -6.74 23.97
N ILE A 128 -23.83 -6.32 22.85
CA ILE A 128 -23.19 -5.45 21.86
C ILE A 128 -22.76 -4.13 22.49
N LEU A 129 -23.62 -3.52 23.33
CA LEU A 129 -23.27 -2.27 24.00
C LEU A 129 -22.19 -2.46 25.08
N GLU A 130 -22.20 -3.59 25.80
CA GLU A 130 -21.10 -3.94 26.69
C GLU A 130 -19.78 -4.11 25.92
N CYS A 131 -19.80 -4.74 24.74
CA CYS A 131 -18.63 -4.90 23.88
C CYS A 131 -18.13 -3.57 23.31
N LYS A 132 -19.06 -2.66 22.97
CA LYS A 132 -18.71 -1.28 22.59
C LYS A 132 -17.95 -0.56 23.69
N GLU A 133 -18.39 -0.66 24.95
CA GLU A 133 -17.73 0.00 26.08
C GLU A 133 -16.39 -0.65 26.44
N ARG A 134 -16.29 -1.99 26.39
CA ARG A 134 -15.09 -2.74 26.79
C ARG A 134 -14.02 -2.80 25.71
N TYR A 135 -14.40 -3.02 24.47
CA TYR A 135 -13.51 -3.31 23.35
C TYR A 135 -13.47 -2.20 22.29
N GLY A 136 -14.26 -1.13 22.46
CA GLY A 136 -14.31 -0.03 21.49
C GLY A 136 -15.03 -0.38 20.18
N GLN A 137 -15.84 -1.44 20.18
CA GLN A 137 -16.59 -1.89 19.01
C GLN A 137 -17.49 -0.78 18.45
N LYS A 138 -17.51 -0.59 17.13
CA LYS A 138 -18.37 0.41 16.49
C LYS A 138 -19.78 -0.14 16.29
N VAL A 139 -20.78 0.60 16.76
CA VAL A 139 -22.20 0.20 16.69
C VAL A 139 -22.95 1.12 15.73
N ILE A 140 -23.61 0.51 14.74
CA ILE A 140 -24.31 1.21 13.66
C ILE A 140 -25.81 0.81 13.71
N PRO A 141 -26.70 1.68 14.22
CA PRO A 141 -28.12 1.41 14.17
C PRO A 141 -28.71 1.72 12.77
N VAL A 142 -29.59 0.84 12.31
CA VAL A 142 -30.38 0.97 11.08
C VAL A 142 -31.85 0.89 11.46
N PHE A 143 -32.61 1.96 11.24
CA PHE A 143 -34.03 2.04 11.56
C PHE A 143 -34.85 1.72 10.30
N TYR A 144 -35.33 0.48 10.20
CA TYR A 144 -36.03 -0.04 9.04
C TYR A 144 -37.55 -0.06 9.28
N ASP A 145 -38.30 0.76 8.54
CA ASP A 145 -39.75 0.95 8.68
C ASP A 145 -40.21 1.25 10.13
N ILE A 146 -39.34 1.88 10.92
CA ILE A 146 -39.61 2.25 12.32
C ILE A 146 -38.99 3.62 12.61
N ASN A 147 -39.75 4.50 13.28
CA ASN A 147 -39.23 5.81 13.64
C ASN A 147 -38.18 5.68 14.75
N PRO A 148 -36.98 6.29 14.61
CA PRO A 148 -35.97 6.29 15.68
C PRO A 148 -36.51 6.78 17.04
N SER A 149 -37.48 7.69 17.05
CA SER A 149 -38.10 8.17 18.29
C SER A 149 -38.89 7.10 19.04
N ASP A 150 -39.50 6.17 18.29
CA ASP A 150 -40.32 5.10 18.86
C ASP A 150 -39.42 4.04 19.50
N VAL A 151 -38.25 3.77 18.90
CA VAL A 151 -37.22 2.92 19.52
C VAL A 151 -36.63 3.59 20.76
N ARG A 152 -36.25 4.88 20.67
CA ARG A 152 -35.58 5.63 21.75
C ARG A 152 -36.46 5.85 22.98
N LYS A 153 -37.74 6.14 22.75
CA LYS A 153 -38.71 6.42 23.83
C LYS A 153 -39.62 5.21 24.14
N GLN A 154 -39.41 4.10 23.43
CA GLN A 154 -40.20 2.86 23.53
C GLN A 154 -41.70 3.10 23.40
N HIS A 155 -42.11 3.82 22.36
CA HIS A 155 -43.52 4.07 22.01
C HIS A 155 -44.04 3.10 20.94
N GLY A 156 -45.34 3.13 20.66
CA GLY A 156 -45.95 2.28 19.62
C GLY A 156 -45.79 0.79 19.92
N SER A 157 -45.39 0.01 18.91
CA SER A 157 -45.22 -1.46 19.05
C SER A 157 -44.22 -1.85 20.14
N TYR A 158 -43.22 -1.00 20.42
CA TYR A 158 -42.26 -1.24 21.49
C TYR A 158 -42.90 -1.09 22.86
N ALA A 159 -43.84 -0.16 23.05
CA ALA A 159 -44.58 -0.02 24.30
C ALA A 159 -45.41 -1.28 24.60
N ASP A 160 -46.10 -1.81 23.58
CA ASP A 160 -46.90 -3.03 23.70
C ASP A 160 -46.00 -4.25 24.01
N ALA A 161 -44.85 -4.36 23.36
CA ALA A 161 -43.87 -5.40 23.63
C ALA A 161 -43.36 -5.35 25.08
N PHE A 162 -42.98 -4.16 25.57
CA PHE A 162 -42.51 -4.00 26.95
C PHE A 162 -43.61 -4.26 27.99
N ALA A 163 -44.86 -3.87 27.72
CA ALA A 163 -45.97 -4.19 28.61
C ALA A 163 -46.18 -5.72 28.77
N GLN A 164 -45.89 -6.51 27.73
CA GLN A 164 -45.88 -7.97 27.81
C GLN A 164 -44.66 -8.50 28.55
N LEU A 165 -43.46 -7.95 28.27
CA LEU A 165 -42.22 -8.37 28.94
C LEU A 165 -42.27 -8.08 30.44
N GLU A 166 -42.78 -6.94 30.88
CA GLU A 166 -42.97 -6.60 32.30
C GLU A 166 -43.91 -7.57 33.01
N LYS A 167 -44.95 -8.05 32.31
CA LYS A 167 -45.85 -9.08 32.85
C LYS A 167 -45.17 -10.45 32.94
N ARG A 168 -44.31 -10.78 31.97
CA ARG A 168 -43.62 -12.07 31.88
C ARG A 168 -42.43 -12.17 32.83
N PHE A 169 -41.72 -11.07 33.04
CA PHE A 169 -40.49 -10.98 33.85
C PHE A 169 -40.70 -10.19 35.15
N LYS A 170 -41.87 -10.30 35.78
CA LYS A 170 -42.19 -9.60 37.04
C LYS A 170 -41.14 -9.83 38.13
N ASP A 171 -40.62 -11.05 38.20
CA ASP A 171 -39.63 -11.46 39.20
C ASP A 171 -38.18 -11.08 38.82
N SER A 172 -37.98 -10.55 37.61
CA SER A 172 -36.67 -10.16 37.04
C SER A 172 -36.75 -8.80 36.36
N ILE A 173 -37.41 -7.84 37.00
CA ILE A 173 -37.69 -6.51 36.41
C ILE A 173 -36.42 -5.74 36.03
N ASP A 174 -35.31 -5.99 36.74
CA ASP A 174 -34.00 -5.40 36.44
C ASP A 174 -33.52 -5.74 35.03
N LYS A 175 -33.85 -6.94 34.52
CA LYS A 175 -33.54 -7.34 33.14
C LYS A 175 -34.30 -6.48 32.13
N VAL A 176 -35.56 -6.17 32.43
CA VAL A 176 -36.40 -5.31 31.58
C VAL A 176 -35.88 -3.88 31.58
N HIS A 177 -35.43 -3.35 32.72
CA HIS A 177 -34.80 -2.04 32.79
C HIS A 177 -33.53 -1.98 31.94
N LYS A 178 -32.65 -2.99 32.02
CA LYS A 178 -31.45 -3.08 31.17
C LYS A 178 -31.78 -3.05 29.68
N TRP A 179 -32.83 -3.76 29.26
CA TRP A 179 -33.27 -3.74 27.86
C TRP A 179 -33.79 -2.37 27.41
N ARG A 180 -34.53 -1.67 28.28
CA ARG A 180 -35.00 -0.30 28.00
C ARG A 180 -33.83 0.66 27.84
N ASP A 181 -32.85 0.59 28.75
CA ASP A 181 -31.65 1.43 28.72
C ASP A 181 -30.80 1.14 27.47
N ALA A 182 -30.62 -0.13 27.11
CA ALA A 182 -29.89 -0.54 25.91
C ALA A 182 -30.53 0.00 24.62
N LEU A 183 -31.86 -0.10 24.48
CA LEU A 183 -32.57 0.46 23.32
C LEU A 183 -32.43 1.97 23.22
N LYS A 184 -32.55 2.67 24.36
CA LYS A 184 -32.36 4.12 24.41
C LYS A 184 -30.94 4.49 23.99
N ALA A 185 -29.92 3.84 24.57
CA ALA A 185 -28.52 4.10 24.27
C ALA A 185 -28.17 3.81 22.80
N ALA A 186 -28.65 2.70 22.24
CA ALA A 186 -28.42 2.36 20.84
C ALA A 186 -29.15 3.31 19.88
N ALA A 187 -30.38 3.74 20.21
CA ALA A 187 -31.14 4.68 19.40
C ALA A 187 -30.61 6.12 19.48
N ASP A 188 -29.83 6.46 20.50
CA ASP A 188 -29.12 7.75 20.62
C ASP A 188 -27.85 7.81 19.75
N LEU A 189 -27.40 6.69 19.17
CA LEU A 189 -26.25 6.67 18.26
C LEU A 189 -26.61 7.20 16.88
N SER A 190 -25.60 7.73 16.18
CA SER A 190 -25.74 8.11 14.77
C SER A 190 -25.89 6.86 13.91
N GLY A 191 -26.96 6.80 13.12
CA GLY A 191 -27.30 5.66 12.29
C GLY A 191 -28.03 6.03 11.01
N PHE A 192 -28.58 5.02 10.35
CA PHE A 192 -29.30 5.17 9.09
C PHE A 192 -30.81 5.06 9.32
N ASP A 193 -31.54 6.08 8.90
CA ASP A 193 -32.99 6.16 9.07
C ASP A 193 -33.72 5.90 7.75
N TYR A 194 -34.54 4.85 7.72
CA TYR A 194 -35.42 4.49 6.61
C TYR A 194 -36.90 4.57 7.02
N SER A 195 -37.24 5.33 8.06
CA SER A 195 -38.63 5.48 8.52
C SER A 195 -39.53 6.29 7.59
N ASN A 196 -38.94 7.21 6.80
CA ASN A 196 -39.68 8.17 5.97
C ASN A 196 -39.69 7.83 4.46
N ASN A 197 -39.20 6.65 4.05
CA ASN A 197 -39.16 6.21 2.65
C ASN A 197 -38.50 7.20 1.66
N HIS A 198 -37.58 8.04 2.14
CA HIS A 198 -36.79 8.93 1.29
C HIS A 198 -35.62 8.15 0.65
N GLY A 199 -35.92 7.33 -0.36
CA GLY A 199 -34.94 6.52 -1.08
C GLY A 199 -35.40 5.07 -1.24
N THR A 200 -34.56 4.22 -1.82
CA THR A 200 -34.83 2.79 -1.94
C THR A 200 -34.08 2.00 -0.87
N GLU A 201 -34.56 0.79 -0.55
CA GLU A 201 -33.83 -0.17 0.30
C GLU A 201 -32.41 -0.44 -0.23
N ALA A 202 -32.22 -0.43 -1.55
CA ALA A 202 -30.91 -0.59 -2.17
C ALA A 202 -29.95 0.57 -1.86
N ASP A 203 -30.44 1.81 -1.83
CA ASP A 203 -29.64 2.99 -1.46
C ASP A 203 -29.21 2.92 0.00
N LEU A 204 -30.13 2.51 0.89
CA LEU A 204 -29.84 2.29 2.31
C LEU A 204 -28.72 1.26 2.49
N ILE A 205 -28.85 0.09 1.87
CA ILE A 205 -27.85 -0.97 1.94
C ILE A 205 -26.50 -0.47 1.43
N LYS A 206 -26.49 0.20 0.27
CA LYS A 206 -25.27 0.76 -0.30
C LYS A 206 -24.59 1.72 0.68
N ASN A 207 -25.35 2.65 1.26
CA ASN A 207 -24.83 3.63 2.21
C ASN A 207 -24.26 2.98 3.48
N VAL A 208 -24.95 1.97 4.03
CA VAL A 208 -24.48 1.20 5.19
C VAL A 208 -23.16 0.48 4.87
N VAL A 209 -23.11 -0.22 3.73
CA VAL A 209 -21.92 -0.98 3.30
C VAL A 209 -20.75 -0.04 2.98
N ASP A 210 -20.99 1.11 2.35
CA ASP A 210 -19.97 2.12 2.08
C ASP A 210 -19.42 2.74 3.38
N HIS A 211 -20.28 2.98 4.36
CA HIS A 211 -19.88 3.48 5.68
C HIS A 211 -19.01 2.48 6.44
N ILE A 212 -19.43 1.20 6.50
CA ILE A 212 -18.64 0.13 7.12
C ILE A 212 -17.30 -0.03 6.41
N TRP A 213 -17.30 -0.11 5.08
CA TRP A 213 -16.07 -0.24 4.28
C TRP A 213 -15.10 0.91 4.54
N THR A 214 -15.60 2.14 4.63
CA THR A 214 -14.76 3.32 4.90
C THR A 214 -14.16 3.25 6.31
N ASN A 215 -14.93 2.84 7.31
CA ASN A 215 -14.45 2.69 8.68
C ASN A 215 -13.39 1.59 8.79
N LEU A 216 -13.60 0.44 8.15
CA LEU A 216 -12.64 -0.66 8.12
C LEU A 216 -11.33 -0.25 7.42
N ASN A 217 -11.40 0.45 6.28
CA ASN A 217 -10.20 0.91 5.58
C ASN A 217 -9.45 2.03 6.31
N CYS A 218 -10.16 2.84 7.11
CA CYS A 218 -9.53 3.85 7.95
C CYS A 218 -8.82 3.24 9.16
N GLU A 219 -9.26 2.06 9.62
CA GLU A 219 -8.61 1.28 10.68
C GLU A 219 -7.50 0.37 10.14
N SER A 220 -7.61 -0.11 8.90
CA SER A 220 -6.62 -0.95 8.23
C SER A 220 -5.60 -0.17 7.41
N SER A 221 -5.66 1.18 7.40
CA SER A 221 -4.73 1.98 6.60
C SER A 221 -3.31 1.73 7.10
N CYS A 222 -2.52 1.13 6.21
CA CYS A 222 -1.09 0.86 6.29
C CYS A 222 -0.37 1.86 7.20
N ASP A 223 0.29 1.40 8.27
CA ASP A 223 1.29 2.10 9.10
C ASP A 223 1.36 3.63 8.83
N VAL A 224 0.26 4.34 9.15
CA VAL A 224 0.17 5.80 8.94
C VAL A 224 1.13 6.53 9.88
N GLU A 225 1.68 5.81 10.87
CA GLU A 225 2.72 6.26 11.79
C GLU A 225 4.03 6.64 11.08
N ASP A 226 4.28 6.17 9.84
CA ASP A 226 5.52 6.41 9.09
C ASP A 226 5.48 7.59 8.11
N LEU A 227 4.34 8.29 7.99
CA LEU A 227 4.14 9.31 6.94
C LEU A 227 4.52 10.73 7.41
N VAL A 228 5.81 11.04 7.30
CA VAL A 228 6.37 12.32 7.76
C VAL A 228 6.41 13.38 6.66
N GLY A 229 5.82 14.57 6.90
CA GLY A 229 5.95 15.74 6.02
C GLY A 229 5.17 15.68 4.70
N ILE A 230 4.17 14.78 4.59
CA ILE A 230 3.46 14.48 3.34
C ILE A 230 2.11 15.21 3.25
N GLU A 231 1.50 15.60 4.36
CA GLU A 231 0.13 16.15 4.41
C GLU A 231 -0.09 17.37 3.49
N SER A 232 0.82 18.36 3.55
CA SER A 232 0.73 19.54 2.67
C SER A 232 0.80 19.19 1.18
N ARG A 233 1.47 18.09 0.82
CA ARG A 233 1.62 17.62 -0.57
C ARG A 233 0.34 16.92 -1.03
N ILE A 234 -0.29 16.16 -0.14
CA ILE A 234 -1.60 15.52 -0.40
C ILE A 234 -2.63 16.61 -0.69
N GLN A 235 -2.71 17.64 0.15
CA GLN A 235 -3.64 18.75 -0.04
C GLN A 235 -3.44 19.46 -1.39
N GLN A 236 -2.19 19.68 -1.81
CA GLN A 236 -1.90 20.26 -3.13
C GLN A 236 -2.34 19.38 -4.30
N ILE A 237 -2.20 18.06 -4.17
CA ILE A 237 -2.70 17.11 -5.18
C ILE A 237 -4.22 17.09 -5.17
N GLU A 238 -4.87 17.03 -4.00
CA GLU A 238 -6.33 17.05 -3.87
C GLU A 238 -6.96 18.30 -4.49
N LEU A 239 -6.35 19.46 -4.27
CA LEU A 239 -6.79 20.73 -4.89
C LEU A 239 -6.71 20.67 -6.42
N ARG A 240 -5.62 20.14 -6.97
CA ARG A 240 -5.44 19.97 -8.42
C ARG A 240 -6.37 18.91 -9.00
N LEU A 241 -6.71 17.88 -8.21
CA LEU A 241 -7.67 16.86 -8.63
C LEU A 241 -9.07 17.44 -8.70
N GLY A 242 -9.38 18.54 -8.00
CA GLY A 242 -10.68 19.19 -8.07
C GLY A 242 -11.82 18.19 -7.85
N ILE A 243 -11.81 17.46 -6.73
CA ILE A 243 -12.70 16.30 -6.49
C ILE A 243 -14.19 16.64 -6.65
N ASP A 244 -14.57 17.88 -6.36
CA ASP A 244 -15.94 18.40 -6.45
C ASP A 244 -16.27 19.04 -7.81
N SER A 245 -15.30 19.11 -8.74
CA SER A 245 -15.52 19.67 -10.08
C SER A 245 -16.31 18.72 -10.97
N LYS A 246 -17.19 19.29 -11.80
CA LYS A 246 -17.97 18.55 -12.82
C LYS A 246 -17.19 18.30 -14.12
N ASP A 247 -15.88 18.52 -14.13
CA ASP A 247 -15.06 18.32 -15.32
C ASP A 247 -15.03 16.83 -15.71
N ALA A 248 -15.01 16.58 -17.04
CA ALA A 248 -15.15 15.26 -17.62
C ALA A 248 -14.11 14.26 -17.05
N CYS A 249 -12.82 14.58 -17.13
CA CYS A 249 -11.77 13.77 -16.53
C CYS A 249 -10.52 14.64 -16.31
N ILE A 250 -9.98 14.66 -15.09
CA ILE A 250 -8.74 15.39 -14.77
C ILE A 250 -7.61 14.38 -14.58
N THR A 251 -6.49 14.63 -15.27
CA THR A 251 -5.28 13.82 -15.15
C THR A 251 -4.17 14.64 -14.51
N ILE A 252 -3.48 14.08 -13.51
CA ILE A 252 -2.33 14.70 -12.84
C ILE A 252 -1.09 13.85 -13.05
N GLY A 253 0.01 14.53 -13.36
CA GLY A 253 1.34 13.91 -13.46
C GLY A 253 2.20 14.25 -12.25
N ILE A 254 2.56 13.28 -11.43
CA ILE A 254 3.51 13.40 -10.34
C ILE A 254 4.92 13.12 -10.87
N TRP A 255 5.79 14.13 -10.85
CA TRP A 255 7.12 14.11 -11.43
C TRP A 255 8.23 14.30 -10.39
N GLY A 256 9.38 13.64 -10.59
CA GLY A 256 10.55 13.83 -9.75
C GLY A 256 11.56 12.67 -9.80
N MET A 257 12.68 12.87 -9.13
CA MET A 257 13.81 11.92 -9.05
C MET A 257 13.41 10.55 -8.49
N GLY A 258 14.19 9.51 -8.78
CA GLY A 258 14.07 8.21 -8.11
C GLY A 258 14.21 8.36 -6.59
N GLY A 259 13.45 7.60 -5.80
CA GLY A 259 13.52 7.62 -4.33
C GLY A 259 12.84 8.82 -3.64
N ILE A 260 12.31 9.80 -4.38
CA ILE A 260 11.70 11.02 -3.79
C ILE A 260 10.30 10.81 -3.16
N GLY A 261 9.73 9.60 -3.23
CA GLY A 261 8.42 9.28 -2.63
C GLY A 261 7.20 9.50 -3.53
N LYS A 262 7.34 9.49 -4.87
CA LYS A 262 6.21 9.64 -5.80
C LYS A 262 5.14 8.55 -5.63
N THR A 263 5.58 7.28 -5.60
CA THR A 263 4.72 6.11 -5.47
C THR A 263 3.96 6.15 -4.15
N THR A 264 4.67 6.42 -3.05
CA THR A 264 4.07 6.61 -1.71
C THR A 264 3.02 7.72 -1.70
N LEU A 265 3.32 8.87 -2.31
CA LEU A 265 2.37 9.97 -2.39
C LEU A 265 1.10 9.61 -3.18
N ALA A 266 1.25 8.93 -4.33
CA ALA A 266 0.12 8.48 -5.13
C ALA A 266 -0.71 7.41 -4.39
N GLU A 267 -0.06 6.51 -3.66
CA GLU A 267 -0.70 5.47 -2.86
C GLU A 267 -1.57 6.04 -1.74
N ILE A 268 -1.05 7.00 -0.97
CA ILE A 268 -1.82 7.62 0.12
C ILE A 268 -3.04 8.36 -0.43
N VAL A 269 -2.85 9.12 -1.52
CA VAL A 269 -3.96 9.82 -2.19
C VAL A 269 -4.99 8.82 -2.71
N PHE A 270 -4.56 7.69 -3.27
CA PHE A 270 -5.46 6.63 -3.73
C PHE A 270 -6.31 6.06 -2.60
N HIS A 271 -5.69 5.67 -1.49
CA HIS A 271 -6.41 5.11 -0.35
C HIS A 271 -7.41 6.12 0.23
N LYS A 272 -6.99 7.39 0.40
CA LYS A 272 -7.84 8.46 0.92
C LYS A 272 -9.04 8.78 0.03
N LEU A 273 -8.90 8.67 -1.29
CA LEU A 273 -9.93 9.10 -2.24
C LEU A 273 -10.75 7.98 -2.86
N SER A 274 -10.27 6.73 -2.84
CA SER A 274 -10.88 5.59 -3.53
C SER A 274 -12.38 5.42 -3.24
N SER A 275 -12.81 5.66 -1.99
CA SER A 275 -14.22 5.55 -1.56
C SER A 275 -15.16 6.58 -2.21
N LYS A 276 -14.63 7.68 -2.77
CA LYS A 276 -15.43 8.73 -3.44
C LYS A 276 -15.73 8.45 -4.92
N PHE A 277 -15.29 7.30 -5.43
CA PHE A 277 -15.42 6.89 -6.82
C PHE A 277 -16.18 5.56 -6.92
N GLU A 278 -16.85 5.32 -8.05
CA GLU A 278 -17.61 4.09 -8.27
C GLU A 278 -16.70 2.87 -8.44
N ALA A 279 -15.52 3.09 -9.02
CA ALA A 279 -14.46 2.11 -9.10
C ALA A 279 -13.08 2.77 -9.01
N SER A 280 -12.10 2.01 -8.54
CA SER A 280 -10.75 2.50 -8.36
C SER A 280 -9.73 1.42 -8.70
N CYS A 281 -8.63 1.79 -9.38
CA CYS A 281 -7.57 0.84 -9.73
C CYS A 281 -6.19 1.46 -9.49
N PHE A 282 -5.29 0.65 -8.92
CA PHE A 282 -3.89 1.01 -8.77
C PHE A 282 -2.98 0.01 -9.51
N LEU A 283 -2.41 0.49 -10.61
CA LEU A 283 -1.39 -0.18 -11.39
C LEU A 283 0.01 0.21 -10.89
N LYS A 284 0.56 -0.61 -9.98
CA LYS A 284 1.93 -0.47 -9.45
C LYS A 284 3.00 -0.97 -10.40
N ASN A 285 4.15 -0.28 -10.46
CA ASN A 285 5.37 -0.66 -11.21
C ASN A 285 5.11 -0.93 -12.70
N VAL A 286 4.46 0.00 -13.40
CA VAL A 286 4.06 -0.17 -14.81
C VAL A 286 5.26 -0.34 -15.72
N ARG A 287 6.34 0.44 -15.54
CA ARG A 287 7.58 0.26 -16.31
C ARG A 287 8.07 -1.18 -16.27
N GLU A 288 8.38 -1.70 -15.09
CA GLU A 288 8.94 -3.04 -14.91
C GLU A 288 8.00 -4.13 -15.43
N LYS A 289 6.70 -4.02 -15.14
CA LYS A 289 5.72 -5.01 -15.59
C LYS A 289 5.49 -4.99 -17.09
N SER A 290 5.57 -3.83 -17.73
CA SER A 290 5.38 -3.70 -19.17
C SER A 290 6.54 -4.25 -20.00
N GLU A 291 7.73 -4.35 -19.40
CA GLU A 291 8.93 -4.92 -20.04
C GLU A 291 8.89 -6.46 -20.09
N GLN A 292 8.00 -7.09 -19.32
CA GLN A 292 7.77 -8.54 -19.35
C GLN A 292 6.96 -8.96 -20.59
N PRO A 293 7.11 -10.21 -21.07
CA PRO A 293 6.25 -10.76 -22.13
C PRO A 293 4.77 -10.61 -21.76
N ASP A 294 3.96 -10.08 -22.70
CA ASP A 294 2.52 -9.79 -22.52
C ASP A 294 2.19 -8.87 -21.32
N GLY A 295 3.18 -8.16 -20.80
CA GLY A 295 3.06 -7.37 -19.57
C GLY A 295 2.02 -6.24 -19.64
N LEU A 296 1.97 -5.55 -20.78
CA LEU A 296 0.96 -4.51 -21.03
C LEU A 296 -0.46 -5.09 -21.07
N ASP A 297 -0.66 -6.26 -21.67
CA ASP A 297 -1.96 -6.91 -21.74
C ASP A 297 -2.40 -7.40 -20.36
N CYS A 298 -1.46 -7.85 -19.53
CA CYS A 298 -1.72 -8.21 -18.13
C CYS A 298 -2.14 -7.00 -17.30
N LEU A 299 -1.44 -5.87 -17.44
CA LEU A 299 -1.80 -4.61 -16.76
C LEU A 299 -3.17 -4.11 -17.21
N GLN A 300 -3.47 -4.24 -18.50
CA GLN A 300 -4.76 -3.85 -19.07
C GLN A 300 -5.90 -4.73 -18.54
N LYS A 301 -5.71 -6.05 -18.50
CA LYS A 301 -6.68 -6.99 -17.88
C LYS A 301 -6.89 -6.68 -16.40
N LYS A 302 -5.81 -6.36 -15.68
CA LYS A 302 -5.91 -5.96 -14.27
C LYS A 302 -6.76 -4.70 -14.11
N LEU A 303 -6.51 -3.66 -14.92
CA LEU A 303 -7.29 -2.42 -14.90
C LEU A 303 -8.79 -2.70 -15.07
N LEU A 304 -9.16 -3.54 -16.04
CA LEU A 304 -10.55 -3.89 -16.28
C LEU A 304 -11.14 -4.76 -15.18
N SER A 305 -10.39 -5.72 -14.67
CA SER A 305 -10.81 -6.57 -13.55
C SER A 305 -11.11 -5.75 -12.31
N ASP A 306 -10.27 -4.76 -11.99
CA ASP A 306 -10.46 -3.90 -10.82
C ASP A 306 -11.66 -2.96 -11.00
N ILE A 307 -11.90 -2.46 -12.23
CA ILE A 307 -13.04 -1.58 -12.53
C ILE A 307 -14.37 -2.36 -12.59
N PHE A 308 -14.38 -3.54 -13.20
CA PHE A 308 -15.59 -4.34 -13.46
C PHE A 308 -15.78 -5.53 -12.50
N LYS A 309 -14.93 -5.67 -11.47
CA LYS A 309 -14.99 -6.71 -10.43
C LYS A 309 -15.03 -8.15 -10.99
N GLY A 310 -14.16 -8.48 -11.93
CA GLY A 310 -13.89 -9.88 -12.32
C GLY A 310 -14.51 -10.38 -13.63
N GLU A 311 -15.17 -9.53 -14.42
CA GLU A 311 -15.55 -9.89 -15.80
C GLU A 311 -14.32 -9.84 -16.72
N SER A 312 -14.00 -10.95 -17.41
CA SER A 312 -12.89 -11.04 -18.37
C SER A 312 -13.25 -10.29 -19.66
N LEU A 313 -13.08 -8.97 -19.63
CA LEU A 313 -13.44 -8.09 -20.73
C LEU A 313 -12.22 -7.67 -21.55
N SER A 314 -12.40 -7.46 -22.84
CA SER A 314 -11.40 -6.86 -23.73
C SER A 314 -11.69 -5.37 -23.94
N ILE A 315 -10.68 -4.51 -23.84
CA ILE A 315 -10.81 -3.05 -24.08
C ILE A 315 -11.21 -2.69 -25.51
N GLU A 316 -11.01 -3.62 -26.45
CA GLU A 316 -11.44 -3.45 -27.84
C GLU A 316 -12.95 -3.59 -28.02
N SER A 317 -13.65 -4.14 -27.03
CA SER A 317 -15.11 -4.21 -27.04
C SER A 317 -15.73 -2.82 -26.91
N THR A 318 -16.61 -2.47 -27.86
CA THR A 318 -17.42 -1.24 -27.83
C THR A 318 -18.27 -1.13 -26.57
N ILE A 319 -18.70 -2.26 -26.02
CA ILE A 319 -19.48 -2.35 -24.77
C ILE A 319 -18.63 -1.88 -23.59
N VAL A 320 -17.37 -2.29 -23.52
CA VAL A 320 -16.45 -1.92 -22.44
C VAL A 320 -16.17 -0.42 -22.46
N ARG A 321 -15.87 0.14 -23.64
CA ARG A 321 -15.67 1.59 -23.81
C ARG A 321 -16.90 2.38 -23.38
N ARG A 322 -18.09 1.93 -23.77
CA ARG A 322 -19.36 2.56 -23.38
C ARG A 322 -19.59 2.49 -21.87
N ARG A 323 -19.25 1.38 -21.22
CA ARG A 323 -19.36 1.25 -19.75
C ARG A 323 -18.36 2.17 -19.04
N LEU A 324 -17.08 2.15 -19.45
CA LEU A 324 -16.05 3.04 -18.89
C LEU A 324 -16.44 4.52 -18.99
N SER A 325 -17.02 4.94 -20.13
CA SER A 325 -17.49 6.32 -20.33
C SER A 325 -18.66 6.75 -19.42
N ARG A 326 -19.25 5.82 -18.67
CA ARG A 326 -20.36 6.08 -17.72
C ARG A 326 -19.95 5.87 -16.27
N THR A 327 -18.75 5.36 -16.02
CA THR A 327 -18.28 5.03 -14.68
C THR A 327 -17.33 6.11 -14.19
N LYS A 328 -17.60 6.64 -12.99
CA LYS A 328 -16.71 7.60 -12.33
C LYS A 328 -15.56 6.84 -11.65
N VAL A 329 -14.35 6.92 -12.22
CA VAL A 329 -13.20 6.11 -11.77
C VAL A 329 -12.05 6.93 -11.18
N LEU A 330 -11.32 6.33 -10.24
CA LEU A 330 -10.01 6.80 -9.78
C LEU A 330 -8.93 5.81 -10.21
N ILE A 331 -8.00 6.23 -11.06
CA ILE A 331 -6.93 5.36 -11.58
C ILE A 331 -5.57 5.92 -11.19
N VAL A 332 -4.71 5.09 -10.61
CA VAL A 332 -3.29 5.39 -10.40
C VAL A 332 -2.44 4.50 -11.29
N ILE A 333 -1.58 5.13 -12.09
CA ILE A 333 -0.62 4.47 -12.98
C ILE A 333 0.78 4.86 -12.53
N ASP A 334 1.47 3.94 -11.87
CA ASP A 334 2.73 4.21 -11.20
C ASP A 334 3.96 3.74 -11.99
N ASP A 335 5.02 4.57 -11.97
CA ASP A 335 6.29 4.42 -12.67
C ASP A 335 6.11 4.30 -14.19
N VAL A 336 5.45 5.27 -14.80
CA VAL A 336 5.29 5.36 -16.26
C VAL A 336 6.57 5.90 -16.90
N SER A 337 6.93 5.30 -18.02
CA SER A 337 8.25 5.45 -18.64
C SER A 337 8.23 5.60 -20.16
N SER A 338 7.05 5.43 -20.78
CA SER A 338 6.82 5.59 -22.21
C SER A 338 5.38 6.07 -22.47
N PRO A 339 5.15 6.98 -23.42
CA PRO A 339 3.82 7.38 -23.86
C PRO A 339 2.95 6.20 -24.35
N MET A 340 3.59 5.17 -24.93
CA MET A 340 2.88 3.98 -25.42
C MET A 340 2.18 3.20 -24.30
N GLN A 341 2.80 3.13 -23.10
CA GLN A 341 2.18 2.51 -21.92
C GLN A 341 0.85 3.21 -21.59
N MET A 342 0.83 4.53 -21.71
CA MET A 342 -0.33 5.35 -21.39
C MET A 342 -1.41 5.26 -22.46
N GLN A 343 -1.04 5.28 -23.73
CA GLN A 343 -1.99 5.08 -24.82
C GLN A 343 -2.70 3.72 -24.72
N ARG A 344 -1.98 2.67 -24.31
CA ARG A 344 -2.57 1.33 -24.12
C ARG A 344 -3.44 1.22 -22.86
N LEU A 345 -2.96 1.74 -21.72
CA LEU A 345 -3.65 1.62 -20.43
C LEU A 345 -4.78 2.65 -20.26
N ALA A 346 -4.46 3.94 -20.37
CA ALA A 346 -5.42 5.02 -20.16
C ALA A 346 -6.21 5.36 -21.43
N GLY A 347 -5.62 5.22 -22.62
CA GLY A 347 -6.23 5.64 -23.88
C GLY A 347 -6.53 7.14 -23.92
N ASP A 348 -7.59 7.52 -24.64
CA ASP A 348 -8.04 8.91 -24.70
C ASP A 348 -8.72 9.35 -23.39
N LEU A 349 -8.56 10.61 -23.00
CA LEU A 349 -9.19 11.19 -21.79
C LEU A 349 -10.73 11.08 -21.79
N GLN A 350 -11.35 10.94 -22.97
CA GLN A 350 -12.79 10.72 -23.13
C GLN A 350 -13.22 9.26 -22.86
N ARG A 351 -12.28 8.37 -22.52
CA ARG A 351 -12.57 6.95 -22.23
C ARG A 351 -13.39 6.77 -20.94
N TYR A 352 -13.29 7.70 -19.99
CA TYR A 352 -13.88 7.55 -18.65
C TYR A 352 -15.05 8.52 -18.41
N GLY A 353 -15.93 8.16 -17.47
CA GLY A 353 -17.10 8.97 -17.14
C GLY A 353 -16.76 10.29 -16.46
N THR A 354 -17.71 11.23 -16.53
CA THR A 354 -17.58 12.57 -15.92
C THR A 354 -17.22 12.48 -14.44
N GLY A 355 -16.28 13.31 -13.98
CA GLY A 355 -15.80 13.27 -12.60
C GLY A 355 -14.70 12.24 -12.35
N SER A 356 -14.20 11.54 -13.38
CA SER A 356 -13.07 10.60 -13.24
C SER A 356 -11.75 11.32 -13.01
N ARG A 357 -10.82 10.65 -12.32
CA ARG A 357 -9.51 11.19 -11.96
C ARG A 357 -8.42 10.18 -12.24
N ILE A 358 -7.34 10.62 -12.89
CA ILE A 358 -6.19 9.78 -13.21
C ILE A 358 -4.93 10.41 -12.61
N ILE A 359 -4.15 9.63 -11.87
CA ILE A 359 -2.86 10.04 -11.30
C ILE A 359 -1.79 9.19 -11.95
N ILE A 360 -0.77 9.86 -12.50
CA ILE A 360 0.36 9.21 -13.17
C ILE A 360 1.61 9.58 -12.40
N THR A 361 2.45 8.61 -12.04
CA THR A 361 3.79 8.91 -11.52
C THR A 361 4.84 8.65 -12.60
N SER A 362 5.79 9.56 -12.77
CA SER A 362 6.92 9.36 -13.69
C SER A 362 8.19 10.04 -13.21
N ARG A 363 9.33 9.53 -13.68
CA ARG A 363 10.64 10.18 -13.53
C ARG A 363 10.94 11.13 -14.69
N ASP A 364 10.21 10.99 -15.80
CA ASP A 364 10.42 11.70 -17.05
C ASP A 364 9.27 12.68 -17.30
N LYS A 365 9.59 13.97 -17.29
CA LYS A 365 8.65 15.06 -17.50
C LYS A 365 8.12 15.07 -18.93
N ASP A 366 8.97 14.75 -19.91
CA ASP A 366 8.58 14.80 -21.31
C ASP A 366 7.57 13.70 -21.66
N THR A 367 7.69 12.53 -21.03
CA THR A 367 6.63 11.51 -21.08
C THR A 367 5.30 12.03 -20.53
N LEU A 368 5.31 12.80 -19.43
CA LEU A 368 4.09 13.36 -18.84
C LEU A 368 3.48 14.47 -19.72
N ARG A 369 4.29 15.36 -20.30
CA ARG A 369 3.82 16.48 -21.14
C ARG A 369 3.04 16.06 -22.38
N GLN A 370 3.26 14.84 -22.87
CA GLN A 370 2.52 14.29 -24.01
C GLN A 370 1.07 13.90 -23.66
N ILE A 371 0.74 13.85 -22.37
CA ILE A 371 -0.52 13.27 -21.86
C ILE A 371 -1.23 14.23 -20.90
N VAL A 372 -0.46 14.99 -20.12
CA VAL A 372 -0.91 15.84 -19.04
C VAL A 372 -0.55 17.29 -19.36
N GLU A 373 -1.51 18.18 -19.18
CA GLU A 373 -1.30 19.62 -19.27
C GLU A 373 -0.24 20.07 -18.26
N GLU A 374 0.62 21.01 -18.64
CA GLU A 374 1.77 21.44 -17.83
C GLU A 374 1.36 21.92 -16.42
N GLU A 375 0.19 22.56 -16.30
CA GLU A 375 -0.38 23.05 -15.04
C GLU A 375 -0.73 21.91 -14.06
N ASN A 376 -1.07 20.75 -14.60
CA ASN A 376 -1.43 19.54 -13.87
C ASN A 376 -0.22 18.64 -13.57
N ILE A 377 1.00 19.07 -13.90
CA ILE A 377 2.23 18.38 -13.52
C ILE A 377 2.71 18.88 -12.15
N TYR A 378 2.77 17.97 -11.17
CA TYR A 378 3.25 18.23 -9.82
C TYR A 378 4.68 17.74 -9.64
N LYS A 379 5.64 18.66 -9.49
CA LYS A 379 7.03 18.34 -9.14
C LYS A 379 7.16 18.06 -7.64
N VAL A 380 7.51 16.82 -7.29
CA VAL A 380 7.79 16.45 -5.89
C VAL A 380 9.11 17.07 -5.44
N LYS A 381 9.10 17.72 -4.29
CA LYS A 381 10.28 18.32 -3.65
C LYS A 381 10.87 17.37 -2.59
N VAL A 382 12.15 17.55 -2.25
CA VAL A 382 12.78 16.89 -1.09
C VAL A 382 12.03 17.25 0.21
N LEU A 383 12.18 16.41 1.24
CA LEU A 383 11.65 16.71 2.57
C LEU A 383 12.36 17.93 3.18
N LYS A 384 11.64 18.69 4.01
CA LYS A 384 12.24 19.75 4.81
C LYS A 384 13.16 19.14 5.85
N SER A 385 14.12 19.92 6.37
CA SER A 385 15.09 19.42 7.36
C SER A 385 14.43 18.73 8.55
N ASP A 386 13.36 19.30 9.09
CA ASP A 386 12.66 18.74 10.27
C ASP A 386 11.95 17.43 9.93
N ASP A 387 11.22 17.40 8.81
CA ASP A 387 10.55 16.20 8.30
C ASP A 387 11.57 15.09 7.97
N ALA A 388 12.69 15.46 7.37
CA ALA A 388 13.76 14.53 7.02
C ALA A 388 14.41 13.92 8.28
N LEU A 389 14.67 14.74 9.30
CA LEU A 389 15.20 14.29 10.58
C LEU A 389 14.22 13.36 11.28
N GLN A 390 12.93 13.70 11.30
CA GLN A 390 11.92 12.85 11.89
C GLN A 390 11.81 11.50 11.18
N LEU A 391 11.79 11.48 9.83
CA LEU A 391 11.77 10.23 9.06
C LEU A 391 13.01 9.37 9.31
N PHE A 392 14.20 9.98 9.32
CA PHE A 392 15.42 9.25 9.62
C PHE A 392 15.40 8.66 11.04
N CYS A 393 15.04 9.47 12.05
CA CYS A 393 14.98 9.01 13.43
C CYS A 393 13.98 7.87 13.63
N LEU A 394 12.86 7.88 12.91
CA LEU A 394 11.88 6.81 12.95
C LEU A 394 12.49 5.45 12.55
N HIS A 395 13.28 5.43 11.47
CA HIS A 395 13.94 4.20 11.03
C HIS A 395 15.21 3.86 11.84
N ALA A 396 15.95 4.86 12.32
CA ALA A 396 17.18 4.67 13.08
C ALA A 396 16.95 4.26 14.55
N PHE A 397 15.85 4.72 15.16
CA PHE A 397 15.60 4.56 16.60
C PHE A 397 14.23 3.97 16.95
N LYS A 398 13.30 3.89 16.00
CA LYS A 398 11.89 3.54 16.25
C LYS A 398 11.33 4.41 17.38
N ASN A 399 10.79 3.80 18.44
CA ASN A 399 10.18 4.48 19.59
C ASN A 399 11.18 4.81 20.72
N ASN A 400 12.50 4.65 20.51
CA ASN A 400 13.50 4.89 21.54
C ASN A 400 13.88 6.38 21.63
N THR A 401 13.11 7.14 22.41
CA THR A 401 13.25 8.59 22.56
C THR A 401 14.54 9.03 23.26
N THR A 402 15.08 8.23 24.19
CA THR A 402 16.34 8.52 24.89
C THR A 402 17.54 8.40 23.96
N ARG A 403 17.58 7.34 23.13
CA ARG A 403 18.64 7.20 22.13
C ARG A 403 18.59 8.31 21.07
N ARG A 404 17.40 8.81 20.75
CA ARG A 404 17.21 9.89 19.78
C ARG A 404 17.88 11.20 20.23
N THR A 405 17.79 11.55 21.52
CA THR A 405 18.42 12.77 22.05
C THR A 405 19.94 12.66 22.09
N ASP A 406 20.48 11.49 22.45
CA ASP A 406 21.93 11.31 22.59
C ASP A 406 22.67 11.36 21.25
N TYR A 407 21.98 11.07 20.15
CA TYR A 407 22.52 10.97 18.78
C TYR A 407 22.04 12.11 17.86
N GLU A 408 21.50 13.20 18.42
CA GLU A 408 20.88 14.27 17.63
C GLU A 408 21.85 14.93 16.63
N GLU A 409 23.07 15.28 17.07
CA GLU A 409 24.07 15.91 16.20
C GLU A 409 24.55 14.97 15.08
N LEU A 410 24.75 13.69 15.39
CA LEU A 410 25.12 12.69 14.40
C LEU A 410 23.98 12.46 13.40
N SER A 411 22.73 12.46 13.87
CA SER A 411 21.54 12.32 13.03
C SER A 411 21.46 13.50 12.06
N LYS A 412 21.72 14.72 12.52
CA LYS A 412 21.76 15.92 11.66
C LYS A 412 22.83 15.81 10.57
N LYS A 413 24.02 15.26 10.87
CA LYS A 413 25.08 15.02 9.85
C LYS A 413 24.64 14.04 8.77
N ILE A 414 23.95 12.95 9.14
CA ILE A 414 23.46 11.94 8.20
C ILE A 414 22.30 12.47 7.37
N VAL A 415 21.38 13.22 7.98
CA VAL A 415 20.26 13.87 7.29
C VAL A 415 20.78 14.89 6.28
N ASP A 416 21.81 15.66 6.64
CA ASP A 416 22.46 16.59 5.71
C ASP A 416 23.12 15.85 4.53
N TYR A 417 23.71 14.67 4.77
CA TYR A 417 24.23 13.82 3.70
C TYR A 417 23.11 13.29 2.77
N ALA A 418 21.97 12.87 3.32
CA ALA A 418 20.82 12.38 2.54
C ALA A 418 20.05 13.48 1.78
N LYS A 419 20.30 14.77 2.09
CA LYS A 419 19.68 15.96 1.48
C LYS A 419 18.15 15.89 1.34
N GLY A 420 17.48 15.23 2.29
CA GLY A 420 16.03 15.15 2.36
C GLY A 420 15.37 14.21 1.36
N VAL A 421 16.10 13.28 0.74
CA VAL A 421 15.49 12.21 -0.10
C VAL A 421 14.94 11.10 0.79
N PRO A 422 13.62 10.81 0.74
CA PRO A 422 12.99 9.80 1.60
C PRO A 422 13.66 8.43 1.55
N LEU A 423 13.94 7.89 0.35
CA LEU A 423 14.57 6.58 0.22
C LEU A 423 15.94 6.52 0.91
N ASP A 424 16.77 7.57 0.74
CA ASP A 424 18.09 7.64 1.35
C ASP A 424 17.96 7.65 2.88
N LEU A 425 17.04 8.46 3.42
CA LEU A 425 16.78 8.53 4.86
C LEU A 425 16.33 7.18 5.46
N ILE A 426 15.47 6.44 4.75
CA ILE A 426 14.96 5.12 5.20
C ILE A 426 16.08 4.08 5.18
N VAL A 427 16.86 4.02 4.09
CA VAL A 427 17.97 3.06 3.95
C VAL A 427 19.06 3.35 4.98
N LEU A 428 19.42 4.62 5.17
CA LEU A 428 20.42 5.01 6.16
C LEU A 428 19.91 4.82 7.58
N GLY A 429 18.65 5.17 7.88
CA GLY A 429 18.07 4.90 9.19
C GLY A 429 18.14 3.42 9.56
N SER A 430 17.77 2.54 8.61
CA SER A 430 17.85 1.09 8.79
C SER A 430 19.28 0.57 8.96
N LEU A 431 20.27 1.20 8.31
CA LEU A 431 21.69 0.89 8.47
C LEU A 431 22.16 1.21 9.90
N PHE A 432 21.87 2.42 10.37
CA PHE A 432 22.32 2.94 11.65
C PHE A 432 21.54 2.39 12.86
N PHE A 433 20.37 1.79 12.63
CA PHE A 433 19.60 1.05 13.64
C PHE A 433 20.45 -0.03 14.32
N ASN A 434 21.32 -0.71 13.56
CA ASN A 434 22.13 -1.85 14.02
C ASN A 434 23.40 -1.45 14.77
N CYS A 435 23.84 -0.20 14.67
CA CYS A 435 25.03 0.26 15.39
C CYS A 435 24.75 0.27 16.90
N GLN A 436 25.77 0.06 17.74
CA GLN A 436 25.58 -0.02 19.20
C GLN A 436 26.18 1.18 19.94
N SER A 437 27.18 1.84 19.34
CA SER A 437 27.88 2.99 19.91
C SER A 437 27.89 4.22 18.98
N LYS A 438 28.39 5.36 19.48
CA LYS A 438 28.62 6.56 18.67
C LYS A 438 29.82 6.39 17.75
N GLU A 439 30.82 5.66 18.20
CA GLU A 439 32.02 5.30 17.43
C GLU A 439 31.64 4.41 16.24
N ASP A 440 30.75 3.43 16.43
CA ASP A 440 30.23 2.58 15.34
C ASP A 440 29.48 3.43 14.30
N TRP A 441 28.74 4.44 14.74
CA TRP A 441 28.04 5.38 13.87
C TRP A 441 29.01 6.20 13.01
N GLU A 442 30.08 6.73 13.63
CA GLU A 442 31.07 7.51 12.91
C GLU A 442 31.86 6.64 11.92
N ASP A 443 32.22 5.41 12.29
CA ASP A 443 32.91 4.47 11.39
C ASP A 443 32.02 4.09 10.20
N GLU A 444 30.75 3.69 10.44
CA GLU A 444 29.83 3.32 9.36
C GLU A 444 29.50 4.54 8.47
N PHE A 445 29.43 5.75 9.03
CA PHE A 445 29.28 6.98 8.24
C PHE A 445 30.51 7.31 7.38
N ASN A 446 31.72 7.11 7.91
CA ASN A 446 32.95 7.31 7.13
C ASN A 446 33.09 6.27 6.01
N LYS A 447 32.70 5.02 6.29
CA LYS A 447 32.60 3.96 5.29
C LYS A 447 31.59 4.29 4.21
N LEU A 448 30.42 4.82 4.56
CA LEU A 448 29.38 5.24 3.61
C LEU A 448 29.88 6.28 2.60
N LYS A 449 30.63 7.30 3.07
CA LYS A 449 31.22 8.33 2.19
C LYS A 449 32.17 7.77 1.15
N ARG A 450 32.78 6.61 1.41
CA ARG A 450 33.71 5.93 0.52
C ARG A 450 33.04 4.86 -0.33
N PHE A 451 32.05 4.18 0.23
CA PHE A 451 31.33 3.06 -0.37
C PHE A 451 29.82 3.30 -0.27
N PRO A 452 29.25 4.04 -1.24
CA PRO A 452 27.83 4.34 -1.25
C PRO A 452 26.99 3.06 -1.29
N ARG A 453 25.84 3.08 -0.61
CA ARG A 453 24.95 1.91 -0.51
C ARG A 453 24.42 1.48 -1.88
N GLN A 454 24.63 0.21 -2.24
CA GLN A 454 24.16 -0.34 -3.51
C GLN A 454 22.64 -0.24 -3.70
N ASP A 455 21.86 -0.28 -2.62
CA ASP A 455 20.40 -0.22 -2.68
C ASP A 455 19.90 1.14 -3.21
N ILE A 456 20.53 2.24 -2.76
CA ILE A 456 20.29 3.59 -3.26
C ILE A 456 20.78 3.72 -4.71
N GLN A 457 22.00 3.24 -4.96
CA GLN A 457 22.65 3.30 -6.27
C GLN A 457 21.81 2.60 -7.36
N LYS A 458 21.27 1.41 -7.08
CA LYS A 458 20.40 0.67 -8.00
C LYS A 458 19.17 1.48 -8.41
N VAL A 459 18.50 2.15 -7.47
CA VAL A 459 17.28 2.93 -7.75
C VAL A 459 17.58 4.15 -8.60
N LEU A 460 18.69 4.85 -8.34
CA LEU A 460 19.11 6.03 -9.10
C LEU A 460 19.59 5.67 -10.51
N ARG A 461 20.36 4.57 -10.65
CA ARG A 461 20.90 4.10 -11.94
C ARG A 461 19.84 3.77 -12.97
N ILE A 462 18.60 3.43 -12.57
CA ILE A 462 17.49 3.19 -13.49
C ILE A 462 17.30 4.36 -14.47
N SER A 463 17.36 5.61 -13.99
CA SER A 463 17.20 6.79 -14.84
C SER A 463 18.41 6.98 -15.76
N TYR A 464 19.62 6.73 -15.26
CA TYR A 464 20.87 6.85 -16.01
C TYR A 464 21.01 5.79 -17.12
N ASN A 465 20.69 4.53 -16.84
CA ASN A 465 20.86 3.43 -17.79
C ASN A 465 20.03 3.62 -19.07
N ARG A 466 18.91 4.33 -18.97
CA ARG A 466 17.99 4.65 -20.07
C ARG A 466 18.39 5.90 -20.87
N LEU A 467 19.47 6.56 -20.51
CA LEU A 467 20.05 7.63 -21.31
C LEU A 467 20.79 7.05 -22.52
N GLU A 468 20.79 7.80 -23.61
CA GLU A 468 21.67 7.54 -24.76
C GLU A 468 23.11 7.94 -24.41
N GLU A 469 24.06 7.54 -25.26
CA GLU A 469 25.49 7.66 -24.94
C GLU A 469 25.92 9.13 -24.75
N ASN A 470 25.39 10.06 -25.56
CA ASN A 470 25.68 11.49 -25.44
C ASN A 470 25.26 12.03 -24.05
N GLU A 471 24.03 11.78 -23.64
CA GLU A 471 23.49 12.19 -22.33
C GLU A 471 24.23 11.52 -21.17
N LYS A 472 24.63 10.25 -21.31
CA LYS A 472 25.44 9.56 -20.30
C LYS A 472 26.76 10.28 -20.07
N GLN A 473 27.47 10.63 -21.14
CA GLN A 473 28.74 11.34 -21.02
C GLN A 473 28.57 12.75 -20.44
N ILE A 474 27.53 13.48 -20.83
CA ILE A 474 27.19 14.79 -20.25
C ILE A 474 26.87 14.65 -18.75
N PHE A 475 26.09 13.65 -18.36
CA PHE A 475 25.75 13.40 -16.96
C PHE A 475 27.00 13.16 -16.11
N LEU A 476 27.92 12.33 -16.59
CA LEU A 476 29.17 12.04 -15.89
C LEU A 476 30.07 13.28 -15.79
N ASP A 477 30.12 14.13 -16.82
CA ASP A 477 30.86 15.40 -16.76
C ASP A 477 30.28 16.35 -15.72
N ILE A 478 28.95 16.47 -15.65
CA ILE A 478 28.29 17.31 -14.64
C ILE A 478 28.55 16.76 -13.23
N ALA A 479 28.44 15.44 -13.03
CA ALA A 479 28.70 14.80 -11.74
C ALA A 479 30.15 15.00 -11.26
N CYS A 480 31.11 14.90 -12.18
CA CYS A 480 32.52 15.04 -11.84
C CYS A 480 32.93 16.50 -11.65
N PHE A 481 32.52 17.41 -12.54
CA PHE A 481 33.17 18.72 -12.69
C PHE A 481 32.24 19.93 -12.64
N HIS A 482 30.98 19.81 -13.05
CA HIS A 482 30.15 20.98 -13.37
C HIS A 482 28.91 21.18 -12.49
N LYS A 483 28.87 20.55 -11.32
CA LYS A 483 27.82 20.83 -10.33
C LYS A 483 28.01 22.23 -9.76
N GLY A 484 26.96 23.05 -9.84
CA GLY A 484 26.94 24.42 -9.30
C GLY A 484 27.45 25.48 -10.27
N GLU A 485 27.87 25.09 -11.48
CA GLU A 485 28.43 25.97 -12.50
C GLU A 485 27.34 26.62 -13.39
N GLU A 486 27.70 27.72 -14.05
CA GLU A 486 26.79 28.44 -14.95
C GLU A 486 26.51 27.60 -16.22
N VAL A 487 25.23 27.50 -16.60
CA VAL A 487 24.79 26.72 -17.78
C VAL A 487 25.60 27.08 -19.03
N ASN A 488 25.85 28.38 -19.27
CA ASN A 488 26.59 28.85 -20.44
C ASN A 488 28.04 28.36 -20.46
N GLU A 489 28.69 28.26 -19.30
CA GLU A 489 30.07 27.77 -19.20
C GLU A 489 30.12 26.26 -19.39
N VAL A 490 29.19 25.53 -18.78
CA VAL A 490 29.05 24.08 -18.96
C VAL A 490 28.76 23.75 -20.42
N GLU A 491 27.88 24.51 -21.09
CA GLU A 491 27.60 24.35 -22.51
C GLU A 491 28.83 24.51 -23.39
N ARG A 492 29.65 25.55 -23.14
CA ARG A 492 30.90 25.76 -23.88
C ARG A 492 31.89 24.61 -23.66
N MET A 493 32.09 24.20 -22.40
CA MET A 493 33.02 23.12 -22.04
C MET A 493 32.64 21.78 -22.69
N LEU A 494 31.36 21.42 -22.63
CA LEU A 494 30.85 20.18 -23.22
C LEU A 494 30.81 20.23 -24.75
N HIS A 495 30.59 21.40 -25.35
CA HIS A 495 30.62 21.57 -26.81
C HIS A 495 32.04 21.33 -27.37
N VAL A 496 33.09 21.76 -26.66
CA VAL A 496 34.49 21.48 -27.06
C VAL A 496 34.77 19.98 -27.10
N ARG A 497 34.08 19.18 -26.28
CA ARG A 497 34.16 17.72 -26.31
C ARG A 497 33.36 17.05 -27.43
N GLY A 498 32.65 17.84 -28.24
CA GLY A 498 31.84 17.35 -29.36
C GLY A 498 30.48 16.80 -28.97
N PHE A 499 29.98 17.11 -27.76
CA PHE A 499 28.67 16.66 -27.32
C PHE A 499 27.53 17.55 -27.84
N PHE A 500 26.36 16.94 -28.03
CA PHE A 500 25.12 17.66 -28.32
C PHE A 500 24.52 18.17 -27.01
N VAL A 501 24.99 19.35 -26.57
CA VAL A 501 24.77 19.80 -25.19
C VAL A 501 23.36 20.31 -24.94
N ILE A 502 22.78 21.07 -25.86
CA ILE A 502 21.46 21.69 -25.69
C ILE A 502 20.38 20.60 -25.49
N SER A 503 20.36 19.59 -26.35
CA SER A 503 19.46 18.43 -26.21
C SER A 503 19.80 17.60 -24.99
N GLY A 504 21.09 17.37 -24.73
CA GLY A 504 21.54 16.56 -23.60
C GLY A 504 21.15 17.14 -22.24
N ILE A 505 21.42 18.42 -21.99
CA ILE A 505 21.03 19.11 -20.75
C ILE A 505 19.51 19.10 -20.57
N ARG A 506 18.75 19.35 -21.64
CA ARG A 506 17.29 19.26 -21.59
C ARG A 506 16.81 17.87 -21.19
N ASN A 507 17.33 16.82 -21.84
CA ASN A 507 17.01 15.42 -21.53
C ASN A 507 17.31 15.07 -20.07
N LEU A 508 18.46 15.50 -19.54
CA LEU A 508 18.82 15.29 -18.13
C LEU A 508 17.88 16.03 -17.18
N HIS A 509 17.49 17.26 -17.52
CA HIS A 509 16.54 18.04 -16.73
C HIS A 509 15.16 17.37 -16.70
N ASP A 510 14.61 17.00 -17.86
CA ASP A 510 13.27 16.42 -17.95
C ASP A 510 13.19 15.06 -17.24
N ARG A 511 14.30 14.30 -17.20
CA ARG A 511 14.42 13.04 -16.43
C ARG A 511 14.72 13.22 -14.94
N SER A 512 14.64 14.44 -14.40
CA SER A 512 14.96 14.78 -13.00
C SER A 512 16.37 14.37 -12.57
N LEU A 513 17.34 14.34 -13.49
CA LEU A 513 18.73 14.02 -13.18
C LEU A 513 19.55 15.28 -12.83
N ILE A 514 19.11 16.43 -13.32
CA ILE A 514 19.66 17.75 -12.95
C ILE A 514 18.53 18.74 -12.71
N SER A 515 18.84 19.85 -12.06
CA SER A 515 17.95 21.00 -11.91
C SER A 515 18.64 22.26 -12.42
N ILE A 516 17.87 23.16 -13.02
CA ILE A 516 18.36 24.46 -13.49
C ILE A 516 17.54 25.52 -12.78
N TYR A 517 18.22 26.47 -12.14
CA TYR A 517 17.55 27.64 -11.55
C TYR A 517 18.37 28.91 -11.76
N SER A 518 17.69 30.05 -11.61
CA SER A 518 18.30 31.37 -11.77
C SER A 518 18.83 31.88 -10.43
N LYS A 519 20.11 32.24 -10.37
CA LYS A 519 20.69 33.03 -9.27
C LYS A 519 20.73 34.50 -9.70
N LYS A 520 20.32 35.42 -8.82
CA LYS A 520 20.14 36.87 -9.11
C LYS A 520 21.36 37.54 -9.77
N TRP A 521 22.57 37.06 -9.51
CA TRP A 521 23.83 37.68 -9.95
C TRP A 521 24.72 36.80 -10.84
N VAL A 522 24.39 35.51 -10.99
CA VAL A 522 25.24 34.49 -11.67
C VAL A 522 24.55 33.93 -12.91
N GLY A 523 23.27 34.24 -13.15
CA GLY A 523 22.52 33.67 -14.26
C GLY A 523 21.94 32.30 -13.94
N LYS A 524 21.80 31.44 -14.96
CA LYS A 524 21.26 30.07 -14.81
C LYS A 524 22.37 29.13 -14.38
N VAL A 525 22.15 28.39 -13.30
CA VAL A 525 23.11 27.44 -12.74
C VAL A 525 22.57 26.02 -12.86
N ILE A 526 23.47 25.08 -13.19
CA ILE A 526 23.18 23.64 -13.18
C ILE A 526 23.45 23.10 -11.78
N GLU A 527 22.47 22.43 -11.21
CA GLU A 527 22.66 21.62 -10.01
C GLU A 527 22.36 20.15 -10.27
N MET A 528 23.06 19.30 -9.52
CA MET A 528 22.84 17.87 -9.44
C MET A 528 22.70 17.48 -7.97
N HIS A 529 21.70 16.65 -7.67
CA HIS A 529 21.50 16.15 -6.30
C HIS A 529 22.71 15.33 -5.84
N ASP A 530 23.10 15.44 -4.57
CA ASP A 530 24.30 14.81 -4.02
C ASP A 530 24.32 13.29 -4.26
N SER A 531 23.20 12.60 -4.02
CA SER A 531 23.08 11.15 -4.31
C SER A 531 23.24 10.81 -5.81
N LEU A 532 22.80 11.69 -6.72
CA LEU A 532 23.00 11.49 -8.16
C LEU A 532 24.46 11.76 -8.56
N GLN A 533 25.07 12.78 -7.97
CA GLN A 533 26.48 13.09 -8.18
C GLN A 533 27.37 11.95 -7.70
N GLU A 534 27.11 11.45 -6.50
CA GLU A 534 27.81 10.31 -5.91
C GLU A 534 27.64 9.08 -6.79
N MET A 535 26.41 8.80 -7.27
CA MET A 535 26.17 7.72 -8.22
C MET A 535 26.96 7.86 -9.52
N GLY A 536 27.02 9.07 -10.11
CA GLY A 536 27.84 9.34 -11.30
C GLY A 536 29.33 9.10 -11.05
N ARG A 537 29.85 9.56 -9.92
CA ARG A 537 31.25 9.35 -9.52
C ARG A 537 31.56 7.87 -9.28
N THR A 538 30.66 7.12 -8.64
CA THR A 538 30.78 5.67 -8.45
C THR A 538 30.84 4.94 -9.79
N ILE A 539 30.02 5.31 -10.78
CA ILE A 539 30.08 4.72 -12.13
C ILE A 539 31.47 4.89 -12.75
N VAL A 540 32.10 6.06 -12.59
CA VAL A 540 33.46 6.30 -13.08
C VAL A 540 34.49 5.45 -12.32
N GLN A 541 34.35 5.34 -11.00
CA GLN A 541 35.24 4.53 -10.17
C GLN A 541 35.15 3.03 -10.50
N GLU A 542 33.96 2.52 -10.83
CA GLU A 542 33.73 1.13 -11.23
C GLU A 542 34.40 0.75 -12.55
N GLN A 543 34.79 1.72 -13.39
CA GLN A 543 35.56 1.44 -14.62
C GLN A 543 36.91 0.79 -14.30
N CYS A 544 37.55 1.20 -13.19
CA CYS A 544 38.70 0.52 -12.63
C CYS A 544 38.92 0.94 -11.18
N ILE A 545 38.67 0.03 -10.24
CA ILE A 545 38.78 0.33 -8.80
C ILE A 545 40.24 0.59 -8.41
N GLU A 546 41.16 -0.24 -8.92
CA GLU A 546 42.56 -0.26 -8.49
C GLU A 546 43.42 0.82 -9.15
N ASP A 547 43.12 1.21 -10.39
CA ASP A 547 43.99 2.04 -11.21
C ASP A 547 43.23 3.25 -11.78
N PRO A 548 43.40 4.45 -11.18
CA PRO A 548 42.77 5.67 -11.66
C PRO A 548 43.14 6.01 -13.12
N SER A 549 44.32 5.63 -13.61
CA SER A 549 44.78 5.95 -14.97
C SER A 549 43.95 5.27 -16.08
N LYS A 550 43.19 4.23 -15.73
CA LYS A 550 42.30 3.49 -16.63
C LYS A 550 40.87 4.01 -16.62
N ARG A 551 40.55 5.02 -15.81
CA ARG A 551 39.23 5.64 -15.74
C ARG A 551 39.08 6.74 -16.79
N SER A 552 37.85 7.00 -17.19
CA SER A 552 37.49 8.05 -18.15
C SER A 552 37.64 9.46 -17.56
N ARG A 553 37.43 9.62 -16.25
CA ARG A 553 37.45 10.91 -15.55
C ARG A 553 38.23 10.80 -14.25
N LEU A 554 39.06 11.81 -13.97
CA LEU A 554 39.71 12.00 -12.68
C LEU A 554 39.14 13.26 -12.03
N PHE A 555 38.60 13.14 -10.83
CA PHE A 555 37.89 14.25 -10.18
C PHE A 555 38.32 14.52 -8.74
N THR A 556 39.32 13.80 -8.21
CA THR A 556 39.99 14.17 -6.95
C THR A 556 41.43 14.58 -7.19
N ASN A 557 41.93 15.50 -6.35
CA ASN A 557 43.30 15.98 -6.46
C ASN A 557 44.31 14.86 -6.20
N GLU A 558 44.02 13.91 -5.31
CA GLU A 558 44.90 12.76 -5.06
C GLU A 558 45.00 11.86 -6.30
N GLU A 559 43.88 11.58 -6.97
CA GLU A 559 43.86 10.79 -8.20
C GLU A 559 44.70 11.44 -9.30
N ILE A 560 44.51 12.74 -9.51
CA ILE A 560 45.24 13.49 -10.54
C ILE A 560 46.73 13.52 -10.21
N TYR A 561 47.11 13.81 -8.97
CA TYR A 561 48.52 13.84 -8.54
C TYR A 561 49.18 12.46 -8.68
N CYS A 562 48.51 11.39 -8.26
CA CYS A 562 49.01 10.02 -8.39
C CYS A 562 49.25 9.63 -9.86
N VAL A 563 48.34 9.98 -10.76
CA VAL A 563 48.47 9.68 -12.20
C VAL A 563 49.54 10.54 -12.85
N LEU A 564 49.70 11.81 -12.46
CA LEU A 564 50.71 12.71 -13.04
C LEU A 564 52.14 12.39 -12.56
N ASN A 565 52.31 11.96 -11.31
CA ASN A 565 53.63 11.64 -10.76
C ASN A 565 54.11 10.23 -11.05
N SER A 566 53.20 9.28 -11.22
CA SER A 566 53.59 7.96 -11.68
C SER A 566 53.83 8.05 -13.19
N ASN A 567 55.05 7.76 -13.66
CA ASN A 567 55.39 7.60 -15.09
C ASN A 567 54.67 6.36 -15.70
N MET A 568 53.42 6.10 -15.31
CA MET A 568 52.57 5.01 -15.76
C MET A 568 52.10 5.30 -17.20
N VAL A 569 53.00 4.92 -18.11
CA VAL A 569 52.75 4.39 -19.45
C VAL A 569 51.34 4.67 -19.99
N ARG A 570 51.19 5.82 -20.67
CA ARG A 570 50.06 6.19 -21.54
C ARG A 570 48.69 5.98 -20.90
N ALA A 571 48.20 7.01 -20.21
CA ALA A 571 46.79 7.17 -19.85
C ALA A 571 45.89 7.22 -21.11
N LYS A 572 45.66 6.07 -21.76
CA LYS A 572 44.87 5.95 -23.00
C LYS A 572 43.37 6.11 -22.77
N CYS A 573 42.91 5.97 -21.52
CA CYS A 573 41.50 5.96 -21.17
C CYS A 573 40.98 7.30 -20.62
N ILE A 574 41.86 8.20 -20.17
CA ILE A 574 41.47 9.47 -19.57
C ILE A 574 40.92 10.38 -20.67
N GLN A 575 39.65 10.74 -20.53
CA GLN A 575 38.99 11.68 -21.43
C GLN A 575 38.97 13.09 -20.85
N CYS A 576 38.87 13.24 -19.52
CA CYS A 576 38.83 14.54 -18.83
C CYS A 576 39.38 14.47 -17.40
N PHE A 577 40.02 15.56 -16.97
CA PHE A 577 40.33 15.85 -15.58
C PHE A 577 40.27 17.37 -15.38
N LEU A 578 39.91 17.83 -14.19
CA LEU A 578 39.86 19.26 -13.87
C LEU A 578 40.86 19.53 -12.74
N PHE A 579 41.86 20.37 -13.01
CA PHE A 579 42.89 20.72 -12.04
C PHE A 579 42.54 22.06 -11.39
N PHE A 580 42.14 22.05 -10.12
CA PHE A 580 41.99 23.28 -9.36
C PHE A 580 43.36 23.68 -8.84
N SER A 581 44.03 24.60 -9.56
CA SER A 581 45.22 25.25 -9.04
C SER A 581 44.82 26.14 -7.86
N PHE A 582 45.06 25.68 -6.63
CA PHE A 582 45.26 26.63 -5.53
C PHE A 582 46.62 27.30 -5.77
N PHE A 583 46.59 28.52 -6.32
CA PHE A 583 47.71 29.43 -6.20
C PHE A 583 47.70 30.09 -4.82
#